data_AF-A0A8T3Z7M7-F1
#
_entry.id   AF-A0A8T3Z7M7-F1
#
_cell.length_a   1.000
_cell.length_b   1.000
_cell.length_c   1.000
_cell.angle_alpha   90.00
_cell.angle_beta   90.00
_cell.angle_gamma   90.00
#
_symmetry.space_group_name_H-M   'P 1'
#
loop_
_entity.id
_entity.type
_entity.pdbx_description
1 polymer ?
#
loop_
_entity_poly.entity_id
_entity_poly.type
_entity_poly.pdbx_seq_one_letter_code
_entity_poly.pdbx_strand_id
1 'polypeptide(L)'
;MDIDRALKAKKISVGDRVGVTKDGFTVEGMLLPRIELSDTSSLVIKQDNGYNVGIRYGKGVEIEFLGKGKAVSHRHAVVEAQHDSKKPLVSIMGAGGTIASRVEYDTGAVFPEFSPGDLLKSFPQLKGIANVKGRELFRLFSEDMTPEHWKIIAKESAREIESGADGVVLMHGTDTMNYTAAALSFMLQSLPAPVVVVGAQRSSDRGSSDNLMNLVCATNAAAHSDVAEVSVCMHATSNDDYCYLHQGNKVRKMHTSRRDAFRSINTLPYAKLWFSDAKVEYLRSDYSKRSGRKIRLDDKMNPDVGLIQIHPGIKPELIEASKKFFDGVVLSGTGLGHVPTNPSNEKFAQSVVPAVRSLVDSGVPVVMAPQTIYGRLDLNVYSAGRLLKQAGVIGDGADWLPETALVKLMWVLGHTKDMDKVREMMSTNFAGELSKDIEPSSFLV
;
A
#
# COMPACT_ATOMS: atom_id res chain seq x y z
N MET A 1 22.56 1.83 -38.10
CA MET A 1 21.52 2.86 -38.34
C MET A 1 20.55 2.74 -37.18
N ASP A 2 20.17 3.86 -36.56
CA ASP A 2 19.24 3.82 -35.43
C ASP A 2 17.83 3.45 -35.94
N ILE A 3 17.16 2.50 -35.27
CA ILE A 3 15.82 2.01 -35.63
C ILE A 3 14.84 3.19 -35.72
N ASP A 4 14.90 4.11 -34.77
CA ASP A 4 13.99 5.27 -34.74
C ASP A 4 14.19 6.15 -35.96
N ARG A 5 15.43 6.31 -36.41
CA ARG A 5 15.74 7.06 -37.64
C ARG A 5 15.19 6.36 -38.87
N ALA A 6 15.27 5.03 -38.93
CA ALA A 6 14.74 4.24 -40.04
C ALA A 6 13.20 4.29 -40.10
N LEU A 7 12.53 4.17 -38.95
CA LEU A 7 11.08 4.30 -38.84
C LEU A 7 10.60 5.71 -39.21
N LYS A 8 11.28 6.74 -38.69
CA LYS A 8 10.98 8.16 -38.97
C LYS A 8 11.16 8.50 -40.45
N ALA A 9 12.22 8.00 -41.09
CA ALA A 9 12.46 8.19 -42.52
C ALA A 9 11.33 7.61 -43.39
N LYS A 10 10.71 6.50 -42.95
CA LYS A 10 9.57 5.86 -43.62
C LYS A 10 8.20 6.34 -43.13
N LYS A 11 8.15 7.33 -42.23
CA LYS A 11 6.92 7.85 -41.60
C LYS A 11 6.07 6.76 -40.91
N ILE A 12 6.73 5.73 -40.41
CA ILE A 12 6.13 4.62 -39.66
C ILE A 12 6.06 5.01 -38.19
N SER A 13 4.95 4.75 -37.54
CA SER A 13 4.74 4.97 -36.11
C SER A 13 4.25 3.70 -35.41
N VAL A 14 4.40 3.65 -34.08
CA VAL A 14 3.80 2.57 -33.27
C VAL A 14 2.30 2.48 -33.56
N GLY A 15 1.78 1.26 -33.71
CA GLY A 15 0.41 0.98 -34.12
C GLY A 15 0.23 0.83 -35.63
N ASP A 16 1.16 1.30 -36.46
CA ASP A 16 1.09 1.09 -37.91
C ASP A 16 1.34 -0.38 -38.29
N ARG A 17 0.74 -0.81 -39.40
CA ARG A 17 0.98 -2.13 -39.99
C ARG A 17 2.24 -2.07 -40.83
N VAL A 18 3.18 -2.97 -40.55
CA VAL A 18 4.50 -3.03 -41.18
C VAL A 18 4.81 -4.46 -41.64
N GLY A 19 5.56 -4.57 -42.72
CA GLY A 19 6.23 -5.79 -43.16
C GLY A 19 7.71 -5.66 -42.85
N VAL A 20 8.31 -6.66 -42.21
CA VAL A 20 9.75 -6.67 -41.93
C VAL A 20 10.36 -7.94 -42.50
N THR A 21 11.28 -7.75 -43.45
CA THR A 21 11.97 -8.84 -44.14
C THR A 21 13.41 -8.94 -43.66
N LYS A 22 13.85 -10.16 -43.31
CA LYS A 22 15.23 -10.47 -42.94
C LYS A 22 15.57 -11.88 -43.41
N ASP A 23 16.72 -12.04 -44.05
CA ASP A 23 17.25 -13.34 -44.51
C ASP A 23 16.24 -14.17 -45.33
N GLY A 24 15.38 -13.49 -46.12
CA GLY A 24 14.34 -14.12 -46.95
C GLY A 24 13.01 -14.41 -46.24
N PHE A 25 12.91 -14.13 -44.93
CA PHE A 25 11.67 -14.27 -44.17
C PHE A 25 11.00 -12.92 -43.95
N THR A 26 9.72 -12.81 -44.30
CA THR A 26 8.91 -11.62 -44.05
C THR A 26 7.93 -11.88 -42.92
N VAL A 27 7.91 -10.99 -41.95
CA VAL A 27 6.90 -10.95 -40.88
C VAL A 27 6.07 -9.69 -41.05
N GLU A 28 4.76 -9.85 -41.12
CA GLU A 28 3.82 -8.74 -41.19
C GLU A 28 3.01 -8.62 -39.91
N GLY A 29 2.69 -7.38 -39.52
CA GLY A 29 1.83 -7.13 -38.38
C GLY A 29 1.87 -5.70 -37.89
N MET A 30 1.29 -5.46 -36.72
CA MET A 30 1.29 -4.17 -36.07
C MET A 30 2.64 -3.92 -35.38
N LEU A 31 3.27 -2.78 -35.65
CA LEU A 31 4.46 -2.35 -34.93
C LEU A 31 4.08 -2.02 -33.47
N LEU A 32 4.64 -2.76 -32.52
CA LEU A 32 4.43 -2.53 -31.10
C LEU A 32 5.46 -1.53 -30.53
N PRO A 33 5.12 -0.84 -29.42
CA PRO A 33 6.11 -0.06 -28.70
C PRO A 33 7.24 -0.98 -28.23
N ARG A 34 8.48 -0.50 -28.32
CA ARG A 34 9.63 -1.19 -27.72
C ARG A 34 9.63 -0.91 -26.22
N ILE A 35 9.83 -1.95 -25.41
CA ILE A 35 9.93 -1.79 -23.96
C ILE A 35 11.24 -1.03 -23.69
N GLU A 36 11.19 0.10 -22.98
CA GLU A 36 12.34 0.98 -22.75
C GLU A 36 13.54 0.28 -22.08
N LEU A 37 13.28 -0.75 -21.28
CA LEU A 37 14.28 -1.58 -20.60
C LEU A 37 14.76 -2.80 -21.42
N SER A 38 14.29 -2.97 -22.66
CA SER A 38 14.60 -4.12 -23.52
C SER A 38 15.64 -3.78 -24.59
N ASP A 39 16.02 -4.79 -25.38
CA ASP A 39 16.96 -4.66 -26.49
C ASP A 39 16.51 -3.58 -27.49
N THR A 40 17.21 -2.45 -27.49
CA THR A 40 16.97 -1.34 -28.42
C THR A 40 17.31 -1.69 -29.86
N SER A 41 17.98 -2.83 -30.09
CA SER A 41 18.33 -3.31 -31.43
C SER A 41 17.26 -4.18 -32.08
N SER A 42 16.08 -4.35 -31.48
CA SER A 42 15.01 -5.18 -32.04
C SER A 42 13.72 -4.41 -32.31
N LEU A 43 13.06 -4.74 -33.43
CA LEU A 43 11.68 -4.35 -33.74
C LEU A 43 10.73 -5.38 -33.12
N VAL A 44 9.60 -4.96 -32.54
CA VAL A 44 8.58 -5.86 -32.03
C VAL A 44 7.33 -5.74 -32.89
N ILE A 45 6.88 -6.86 -33.47
CA ILE A 45 5.72 -6.91 -34.36
C ILE A 45 4.70 -7.88 -33.78
N LYS A 46 3.44 -7.44 -33.71
CA LYS A 46 2.30 -8.28 -33.39
C LYS A 46 1.65 -8.78 -34.67
N GLN A 47 1.74 -10.08 -34.92
CA GLN A 47 1.16 -10.72 -36.09
C GLN A 47 -0.37 -10.82 -35.98
N ASP A 48 -1.04 -11.09 -37.11
CA ASP A 48 -2.50 -11.25 -37.15
C ASP A 48 -3.01 -12.45 -36.32
N ASN A 49 -2.15 -13.43 -36.05
CA ASN A 49 -2.45 -14.54 -35.14
C ASN A 49 -2.36 -14.17 -33.64
N GLY A 50 -1.98 -12.92 -33.33
CA GLY A 50 -1.87 -12.38 -31.97
C GLY A 50 -0.50 -12.55 -31.29
N TYR A 51 0.44 -13.28 -31.89
CA TYR A 51 1.79 -13.47 -31.32
C TYR A 51 2.69 -12.26 -31.58
N ASN A 52 3.53 -11.96 -30.59
CA ASN A 52 4.56 -10.93 -30.69
C ASN A 52 5.90 -11.57 -31.12
N VAL A 53 6.57 -11.00 -32.12
CA VAL A 53 7.90 -11.43 -32.58
C VAL A 53 8.88 -10.27 -32.51
N GLY A 54 10.04 -10.52 -31.89
CA GLY A 54 11.18 -9.61 -31.87
C GLY A 54 12.14 -9.90 -33.04
N ILE A 55 12.40 -8.88 -33.87
CA ILE A 55 13.31 -8.98 -35.01
C ILE A 55 14.48 -8.03 -34.81
N ARG A 56 15.68 -8.61 -34.63
CA ARG A 56 16.91 -7.81 -34.49
C ARG A 56 17.20 -7.02 -35.76
N TYR A 57 17.10 -5.71 -35.64
CA TYR A 57 17.42 -4.73 -36.67
C TYR A 57 18.93 -4.66 -36.92
N GLY A 58 19.30 -4.56 -38.19
CA GLY A 58 20.69 -4.58 -38.62
C GLY A 58 20.81 -4.70 -40.13
N LYS A 59 21.97 -5.18 -40.59
CA LYS A 59 22.23 -5.43 -42.01
C LYS A 59 21.24 -6.47 -42.54
N GLY A 60 20.67 -6.22 -43.72
CA GLY A 60 19.73 -7.13 -44.38
C GLY A 60 18.29 -7.08 -43.85
N VAL A 61 17.96 -6.11 -42.99
CA VAL A 61 16.59 -5.88 -42.53
C VAL A 61 15.93 -4.78 -43.36
N GLU A 62 14.83 -5.14 -44.01
CA GLU A 62 13.98 -4.22 -44.76
C GLU A 62 12.66 -4.02 -44.03
N ILE A 63 12.20 -2.77 -43.91
CA ILE A 63 10.93 -2.41 -43.26
C ILE A 63 10.02 -1.77 -44.30
N GLU A 64 8.85 -2.32 -44.53
CA GLU A 64 7.83 -1.80 -45.43
C GLU A 64 6.63 -1.29 -44.63
N PHE A 65 6.10 -0.13 -45.02
CA PHE A 65 4.84 0.38 -44.49
C PHE A 65 3.68 -0.24 -45.25
N LEU A 66 2.82 -0.98 -44.57
CA LEU A 66 1.69 -1.69 -45.19
C LEU A 66 0.34 -1.00 -44.93
N GLY A 67 0.25 -0.13 -43.94
CA GLY A 67 -0.96 0.66 -43.69
C GLY A 67 -0.99 1.34 -42.34
N LYS A 68 -1.87 2.34 -42.20
CA LYS A 68 -2.12 2.98 -40.90
C LYS A 68 -2.84 2.02 -39.97
N GLY A 69 -2.40 1.98 -38.71
CA GLY A 69 -3.12 1.29 -37.66
C GLY A 69 -4.53 1.84 -37.49
N LYS A 70 -5.48 1.00 -37.11
CA LYS A 70 -6.78 1.52 -36.63
C LYS A 70 -6.51 2.26 -35.32
N ALA A 71 -6.69 3.58 -35.30
CA ALA A 71 -6.74 4.32 -34.05
C ALA A 71 -7.91 3.76 -33.23
N VAL A 72 -7.63 3.11 -32.11
CA VAL A 72 -8.70 2.68 -31.21
C VAL A 72 -9.22 3.92 -30.51
N SER A 73 -10.34 4.45 -30.99
CA SER A 73 -11.02 5.55 -30.30
C SER A 73 -11.69 4.98 -29.05
N HIS A 74 -11.19 5.33 -27.87
CA HIS A 74 -11.88 5.05 -26.62
C HIS A 74 -13.19 5.86 -26.59
N ARG A 75 -14.31 5.22 -26.90
CA ARG A 75 -15.61 5.76 -26.50
C ARG A 75 -15.76 5.47 -25.02
N HIS A 76 -15.58 6.48 -24.17
CA HIS A 76 -16.08 6.43 -22.80
C HIS A 76 -17.57 6.11 -22.90
N ALA A 77 -17.94 4.90 -22.49
CA ALA A 77 -19.35 4.55 -22.38
C ALA A 77 -19.87 5.34 -21.18
N VAL A 78 -20.72 6.34 -21.44
CA VAL A 78 -21.42 7.06 -20.38
C VAL A 78 -22.46 6.09 -19.81
N VAL A 79 -22.04 5.24 -18.87
CA VAL A 79 -23.00 4.58 -17.98
C VAL A 79 -23.45 5.67 -17.01
N GLU A 80 -24.63 6.22 -17.24
CA GLU A 80 -25.23 7.14 -16.27
C GLU A 80 -25.45 6.39 -14.96
N ALA A 81 -24.75 6.83 -13.92
CA ALA A 81 -24.97 6.33 -12.57
C ALA A 81 -26.36 6.82 -12.11
N GLN A 82 -27.34 5.92 -12.09
CA GLN A 82 -28.63 6.23 -11.50
C GLN A 82 -28.47 6.28 -9.98
N HIS A 83 -28.82 7.42 -9.38
CA HIS A 83 -28.78 7.61 -7.95
C HIS A 83 -30.03 7.00 -7.30
N ASP A 84 -29.83 6.10 -6.35
CA ASP A 84 -30.89 5.49 -5.54
C ASP A 84 -30.86 6.09 -4.13
N SER A 85 -31.85 6.92 -3.79
CA SER A 85 -31.90 7.63 -2.50
C SER A 85 -31.97 6.72 -1.27
N LYS A 86 -32.22 5.41 -1.45
CA LYS A 86 -32.24 4.43 -0.36
C LYS A 86 -30.88 3.78 -0.09
N LYS A 87 -29.88 4.05 -0.94
CA LYS A 87 -28.55 3.45 -0.83
C LYS A 87 -27.53 4.44 -0.27
N PRO A 88 -26.55 3.95 0.50
CA PRO A 88 -25.48 4.79 1.01
C PRO A 88 -24.63 5.34 -0.14
N LEU A 89 -24.01 6.50 0.09
CA LEU A 89 -23.03 7.10 -0.82
C LEU A 89 -21.63 6.65 -0.43
N VAL A 90 -20.95 5.92 -1.33
CA VAL A 90 -19.55 5.52 -1.13
C VAL A 90 -18.65 6.26 -2.12
N SER A 91 -17.63 6.93 -1.58
CA SER A 91 -16.61 7.59 -2.38
C SER A 91 -15.42 6.65 -2.59
N ILE A 92 -15.15 6.29 -3.85
CA ILE A 92 -14.06 5.42 -4.28
C ILE A 92 -12.95 6.30 -4.86
N MET A 93 -11.81 6.35 -4.18
CA MET A 93 -10.65 7.14 -4.56
C MET A 93 -9.50 6.25 -5.03
N GLY A 94 -8.89 6.58 -6.16
CA GLY A 94 -7.71 5.92 -6.69
C GLY A 94 -6.42 6.62 -6.30
N ALA A 95 -5.58 5.98 -5.50
CA ALA A 95 -4.22 6.47 -5.21
C ALA A 95 -3.14 5.75 -6.04
N GLY A 96 -3.55 5.11 -7.14
CA GLY A 96 -2.73 4.21 -7.94
C GLY A 96 -3.08 2.74 -7.67
N GLY A 97 -2.15 1.85 -8.02
CA GLY A 97 -2.40 0.41 -8.06
C GLY A 97 -3.27 0.01 -9.25
N THR A 98 -3.02 -1.17 -9.80
CA THR A 98 -3.67 -1.63 -11.03
C THR A 98 -5.09 -2.17 -10.81
N ILE A 99 -5.68 -2.02 -9.62
CA ILE A 99 -6.98 -2.65 -9.26
C ILE A 99 -8.10 -2.29 -10.24
N ALA A 100 -8.12 -1.04 -10.72
CA ALA A 100 -9.08 -0.52 -11.70
C ALA A 100 -8.44 -0.22 -13.06
N SER A 101 -7.50 -1.07 -13.50
CA SER A 101 -6.90 -0.98 -14.84
C SER A 101 -7.50 -2.00 -15.81
N ARG A 102 -7.51 -1.67 -17.09
CA ARG A 102 -7.94 -2.56 -18.18
C ARG A 102 -6.83 -2.72 -19.20
N VAL A 103 -6.55 -3.96 -19.60
CA VAL A 103 -5.70 -4.23 -20.78
C VAL A 103 -6.52 -4.15 -22.04
N GLU A 104 -6.05 -3.35 -22.98
CA GLU A 104 -6.50 -3.35 -24.37
C GLU A 104 -5.75 -4.45 -25.11
N TYR A 105 -6.45 -5.53 -25.45
CA TYR A 105 -5.81 -6.69 -26.09
C TYR A 105 -5.30 -6.41 -27.50
N ASP A 106 -5.78 -5.38 -28.19
CA ASP A 106 -5.30 -5.03 -29.53
C ASP A 106 -3.89 -4.42 -29.48
N THR A 107 -3.66 -3.48 -28.56
CA THR A 107 -2.40 -2.74 -28.42
C THR A 107 -1.49 -3.31 -27.31
N GLY A 108 -2.04 -4.07 -26.37
CA GLY A 108 -1.40 -4.45 -25.11
C GLY A 108 -1.34 -3.34 -24.07
N ALA A 109 -1.94 -2.17 -24.33
CA ALA A 109 -1.89 -1.01 -23.44
C ALA A 109 -2.79 -1.20 -22.21
N VAL A 110 -2.39 -0.62 -21.08
CA VAL A 110 -3.13 -0.66 -19.81
C VAL A 110 -3.71 0.73 -19.53
N PHE A 111 -5.04 0.82 -19.36
CA PHE A 111 -5.75 2.08 -19.10
C PHE A 111 -6.42 2.09 -17.72
N PRO A 112 -6.35 3.19 -16.96
CA PRO A 112 -7.07 3.35 -15.71
C PRO A 112 -8.56 3.70 -15.91
N GLU A 113 -9.42 3.22 -15.02
CA GLU A 113 -10.88 3.41 -15.05
C GLU A 113 -11.38 3.92 -13.68
N PHE A 114 -11.58 5.24 -13.53
CA PHE A 114 -11.94 5.87 -12.24
C PHE A 114 -13.19 6.75 -12.27
N SER A 115 -13.84 6.95 -13.43
CA SER A 115 -15.15 7.61 -13.41
C SER A 115 -16.20 6.68 -12.81
N PRO A 116 -17.29 7.18 -12.19
CA PRO A 116 -18.39 6.34 -11.72
C PRO A 116 -18.91 5.38 -12.81
N GLY A 117 -19.01 5.86 -14.05
CA GLY A 117 -19.47 5.06 -15.19
C GLY A 117 -18.51 3.92 -15.54
N ASP A 118 -17.21 4.17 -15.51
CA ASP A 118 -16.20 3.14 -15.78
C ASP A 118 -16.17 2.09 -14.65
N LEU A 119 -16.20 2.54 -13.38
CA LEU A 119 -16.27 1.64 -12.22
C LEU A 119 -17.51 0.76 -12.26
N LEU A 120 -18.69 1.32 -12.55
CA LEU A 120 -19.94 0.55 -12.64
C LEU A 120 -20.01 -0.37 -13.85
N LYS A 121 -19.23 -0.09 -14.89
CA LYS A 121 -19.10 -0.96 -16.07
C LYS A 121 -18.20 -2.15 -15.76
N SER A 122 -17.07 -1.91 -15.10
CA SER A 122 -16.09 -2.95 -14.77
C SER A 122 -16.47 -3.75 -13.52
N PHE A 123 -17.24 -3.16 -12.62
CA PHE A 123 -17.75 -3.79 -11.40
C PHE A 123 -19.26 -3.56 -11.25
N PRO A 124 -20.12 -4.18 -12.08
CA PRO A 124 -21.58 -3.99 -12.02
C PRO A 124 -22.21 -4.31 -10.67
N GLN A 125 -21.59 -5.18 -9.87
CA GLN A 125 -22.01 -5.59 -8.54
C GLN A 125 -22.10 -4.38 -7.58
N LEU A 126 -21.30 -3.33 -7.79
CA LEU A 126 -21.33 -2.13 -6.95
C LEU A 126 -22.70 -1.42 -7.00
N LYS A 127 -23.44 -1.53 -8.11
CA LYS A 127 -24.81 -0.97 -8.23
C LYS A 127 -25.76 -1.55 -7.19
N GLY A 128 -25.55 -2.80 -6.77
CA GLY A 128 -26.36 -3.46 -5.74
C GLY A 128 -26.09 -2.92 -4.33
N ILE A 129 -24.91 -2.32 -4.09
CA ILE A 129 -24.38 -2.04 -2.76
C ILE A 129 -24.57 -0.58 -2.36
N ALA A 130 -24.20 0.36 -3.24
CA ALA A 130 -24.11 1.77 -2.92
C ALA A 130 -24.25 2.67 -4.16
N ASN A 131 -24.56 3.94 -3.93
CA ASN A 131 -24.28 5.00 -4.89
C ASN A 131 -22.78 5.26 -4.89
N VAL A 132 -22.10 5.05 -6.03
CA VAL A 132 -20.65 5.20 -6.10
C VAL A 132 -20.26 6.53 -6.74
N LYS A 133 -19.31 7.22 -6.10
CA LYS A 133 -18.57 8.33 -6.68
C LYS A 133 -17.13 7.89 -6.89
N GLY A 134 -16.58 8.10 -8.09
CA GLY A 134 -15.21 7.72 -8.43
C GLY A 134 -14.34 8.95 -8.65
N ARG A 135 -13.12 8.94 -8.12
CA ARG A 135 -12.10 9.98 -8.36
C ARG A 135 -10.70 9.39 -8.37
N GLU A 136 -9.87 9.83 -9.32
CA GLU A 136 -8.44 9.56 -9.31
C GLU A 136 -7.71 10.66 -8.51
N LEU A 137 -6.91 10.27 -7.52
CA LEU A 137 -6.01 11.16 -6.78
C LEU A 137 -4.62 11.18 -7.41
N PHE A 138 -4.04 9.99 -7.64
CA PHE A 138 -2.69 9.83 -8.20
C PHE A 138 -2.58 8.63 -9.13
N ARG A 139 -1.53 8.62 -9.94
CA ARG A 139 -1.06 7.47 -10.71
C ARG A 139 0.34 7.07 -10.24
N LEU A 140 0.39 6.46 -9.06
CA LEU A 140 1.64 6.15 -8.37
C LEU A 140 1.71 4.66 -8.06
N PHE A 141 2.89 4.06 -8.19
CA PHE A 141 3.14 2.75 -7.59
C PHE A 141 3.30 2.88 -6.09
N SER A 142 2.87 1.88 -5.32
CA SER A 142 2.86 1.96 -3.86
C SER A 142 4.25 2.22 -3.27
N GLU A 143 5.28 1.64 -3.88
CA GLU A 143 6.70 1.78 -3.52
C GLU A 143 7.22 3.22 -3.60
N ASP A 144 6.62 4.07 -4.44
CA ASP A 144 7.00 5.47 -4.60
C ASP A 144 6.18 6.41 -3.70
N MET A 145 5.23 5.87 -2.90
CA MET A 145 4.39 6.68 -2.04
C MET A 145 5.16 7.24 -0.84
N THR A 146 4.87 8.50 -0.51
CA THR A 146 5.54 9.27 0.56
C THR A 146 4.54 9.84 1.56
N PRO A 147 4.99 10.35 2.73
CA PRO A 147 4.11 10.98 3.72
C PRO A 147 3.25 12.13 3.17
N GLU A 148 3.71 12.88 2.16
CA GLU A 148 2.90 13.92 1.52
C GLU A 148 1.66 13.35 0.81
N HIS A 149 1.79 12.18 0.20
CA HIS A 149 0.65 11.50 -0.42
C HIS A 149 -0.36 11.06 0.65
N TRP A 150 0.11 10.57 1.81
CA TRP A 150 -0.78 10.22 2.93
C TRP A 150 -1.59 11.42 3.42
N LYS A 151 -0.97 12.60 3.54
CA LYS A 151 -1.66 13.85 3.91
C LYS A 151 -2.77 14.20 2.93
N ILE A 152 -2.51 14.08 1.62
CA ILE A 152 -3.50 14.36 0.59
C ILE A 152 -4.65 13.34 0.68
N ILE A 153 -4.36 12.05 0.83
CA ILE A 153 -5.39 11.01 0.99
C ILE A 153 -6.24 11.28 2.23
N ALA A 154 -5.64 11.66 3.35
CA ALA A 154 -6.35 11.98 4.58
C ALA A 154 -7.28 13.19 4.38
N LYS A 155 -6.78 14.28 3.77
CA LYS A 155 -7.58 15.47 3.44
C LYS A 155 -8.79 15.16 2.58
N GLU A 156 -8.58 14.39 1.52
CA GLU A 156 -9.66 14.06 0.59
C GLU A 156 -10.66 13.08 1.21
N SER A 157 -10.19 12.11 2.02
CA SER A 157 -11.08 11.21 2.78
C SER A 157 -11.96 12.00 3.75
N ALA A 158 -11.38 12.93 4.51
CA ALA A 158 -12.11 13.79 5.42
C ALA A 158 -13.15 14.65 4.66
N ARG A 159 -12.75 15.25 3.55
CA ARG A 159 -13.62 16.07 2.71
C ARG A 159 -14.82 15.30 2.16
N GLU A 160 -14.61 14.08 1.67
CA GLU A 160 -15.69 13.25 1.12
C GLU A 160 -16.69 12.87 2.22
N ILE A 161 -16.22 12.50 3.41
CA ILE A 161 -17.06 12.23 4.58
C ILE A 161 -17.85 13.48 5.00
N GLU A 162 -17.18 14.64 5.13
CA GLU A 162 -17.84 15.91 5.45
C GLU A 162 -18.86 16.36 4.39
N SER A 163 -18.67 15.92 3.14
CA SER A 163 -19.59 16.16 2.03
C SER A 163 -20.76 15.16 1.97
N GLY A 164 -20.88 14.27 2.98
CA GLY A 164 -21.99 13.35 3.12
C GLY A 164 -21.75 11.95 2.58
N ALA A 165 -20.50 11.54 2.31
CA ALA A 165 -20.21 10.14 2.03
C ALA A 165 -20.40 9.28 3.28
N ASP A 166 -21.17 8.21 3.16
CA ASP A 166 -21.38 7.20 4.21
C ASP A 166 -20.14 6.33 4.42
N GLY A 167 -19.19 6.36 3.49
CA GLY A 167 -17.90 5.69 3.64
C GLY A 167 -16.98 5.99 2.47
N VAL A 168 -15.70 5.73 2.68
CA VAL A 168 -14.65 5.94 1.70
C VAL A 168 -13.94 4.63 1.42
N VAL A 169 -13.69 4.35 0.14
CA VAL A 169 -12.84 3.25 -0.32
C VAL A 169 -11.61 3.85 -0.99
N LEU A 170 -10.42 3.49 -0.52
CA LEU A 170 -9.15 3.90 -1.11
C LEU A 170 -8.52 2.73 -1.87
N MET A 171 -8.54 2.80 -3.19
CA MET A 171 -7.82 1.88 -4.06
C MET A 171 -6.33 2.22 -4.05
N HIS A 172 -5.51 1.25 -3.66
CA HIS A 172 -4.10 1.43 -3.34
C HIS A 172 -3.24 0.24 -3.83
N GLY A 173 -1.98 0.50 -4.18
CA GLY A 173 -0.99 -0.55 -4.47
C GLY A 173 -0.66 -1.38 -3.22
N THR A 174 -0.29 -2.65 -3.38
CA THR A 174 -0.22 -3.56 -2.22
C THR A 174 1.06 -3.44 -1.39
N ASP A 175 2.15 -2.89 -1.91
CA ASP A 175 3.46 -3.01 -1.25
C ASP A 175 3.61 -2.13 0.00
N THR A 176 2.99 -0.95 -0.02
CA THR A 176 3.06 0.01 1.10
C THR A 176 1.70 0.28 1.74
N MET A 177 0.66 -0.50 1.37
CA MET A 177 -0.71 -0.30 1.83
C MET A 177 -0.84 -0.25 3.36
N ASN A 178 -0.10 -1.09 4.08
CA ASN A 178 -0.10 -1.11 5.54
C ASN A 178 0.52 0.16 6.16
N TYR A 179 1.48 0.81 5.49
CA TYR A 179 2.04 2.09 5.95
C TYR A 179 1.00 3.20 5.78
N THR A 180 0.36 3.28 4.61
CA THR A 180 -0.72 4.23 4.34
C THR A 180 -1.88 4.06 5.32
N ALA A 181 -2.32 2.81 5.55
CA ALA A 181 -3.39 2.52 6.50
C ALA A 181 -3.04 2.95 7.93
N ALA A 182 -1.80 2.71 8.38
CA ALA A 182 -1.32 3.21 9.67
C ALA A 182 -1.32 4.75 9.72
N ALA A 183 -0.84 5.43 8.66
CA ALA A 183 -0.76 6.88 8.62
C ALA A 183 -2.15 7.52 8.70
N LEU A 184 -3.09 7.02 7.90
CA LEU A 184 -4.48 7.46 7.92
C LEU A 184 -5.13 7.20 9.28
N SER A 185 -4.79 6.10 9.96
CA SER A 185 -5.33 5.80 11.30
C SER A 185 -4.96 6.88 12.32
N PHE A 186 -3.76 7.47 12.23
CA PHE A 186 -3.35 8.58 13.10
C PHE A 186 -3.90 9.94 12.65
N MET A 187 -3.99 10.15 11.33
CA MET A 187 -4.44 11.44 10.77
C MET A 187 -5.95 11.65 10.81
N LEU A 188 -6.74 10.57 10.72
CA LEU A 188 -8.21 10.63 10.65
C LEU A 188 -8.82 10.26 11.99
N GLN A 189 -8.84 11.21 12.91
CA GLN A 189 -9.29 11.01 14.28
C GLN A 189 -10.80 11.26 14.42
N SER A 190 -11.43 10.63 15.40
CA SER A 190 -12.89 10.74 15.64
C SER A 190 -13.74 10.43 14.40
N LEU A 191 -13.31 9.43 13.63
CA LEU A 191 -13.89 9.07 12.35
C LEU A 191 -15.38 8.67 12.50
N PRO A 192 -16.32 9.27 11.74
CA PRO A 192 -17.75 8.97 11.85
C PRO A 192 -18.23 7.86 10.90
N ALA A 193 -17.43 7.53 9.89
CA ALA A 193 -17.75 6.60 8.80
C ALA A 193 -16.52 5.75 8.42
N PRO A 194 -16.67 4.55 7.84
CA PRO A 194 -15.51 3.72 7.51
C PRO A 194 -14.63 4.35 6.42
N VAL A 195 -13.32 4.17 6.56
CA VAL A 195 -12.33 4.41 5.50
C VAL A 195 -11.61 3.10 5.22
N VAL A 196 -11.89 2.48 4.07
CA VAL A 196 -11.43 1.13 3.73
C VAL A 196 -10.40 1.18 2.62
N VAL A 197 -9.16 0.84 2.93
CA VAL A 197 -8.08 0.70 1.97
C VAL A 197 -8.13 -0.69 1.33
N VAL A 198 -8.00 -0.76 0.00
CA VAL A 198 -8.16 -1.99 -0.77
C VAL A 198 -7.17 -2.02 -1.95
N GLY A 199 -6.75 -3.21 -2.35
CA GLY A 199 -5.90 -3.42 -3.52
C GLY A 199 -6.17 -4.75 -4.20
N ALA A 200 -5.26 -5.16 -5.08
CA ALA A 200 -5.27 -6.48 -5.71
C ALA A 200 -3.84 -7.00 -5.84
N GLN A 201 -3.63 -8.29 -5.52
CA GLN A 201 -2.34 -8.96 -5.65
C GLN A 201 -2.10 -9.47 -7.07
N ARG A 202 -3.18 -9.76 -7.80
CA ARG A 202 -3.16 -10.18 -9.19
C ARG A 202 -3.64 -9.03 -10.05
N SER A 203 -2.86 -8.72 -11.08
CA SER A 203 -3.18 -7.68 -12.05
C SER A 203 -4.62 -7.82 -12.58
N SER A 204 -5.32 -6.70 -12.66
CA SER A 204 -6.74 -6.57 -13.01
C SER A 204 -7.10 -7.09 -14.40
N ASP A 205 -6.13 -7.17 -15.29
CA ASP A 205 -6.27 -7.67 -16.65
C ASP A 205 -6.37 -9.20 -16.75
N ARG A 206 -6.10 -9.90 -15.64
CA ARG A 206 -6.16 -11.35 -15.59
C ARG A 206 -7.55 -11.79 -15.15
N GLY A 207 -8.10 -12.81 -15.82
CA GLY A 207 -9.38 -13.41 -15.42
C GLY A 207 -9.37 -14.03 -14.01
N SER A 208 -8.19 -14.23 -13.42
CA SER A 208 -7.99 -14.67 -12.04
C SER A 208 -7.64 -13.52 -11.08
N SER A 209 -7.92 -12.27 -11.45
CA SER A 209 -7.69 -11.13 -10.56
C SER A 209 -8.57 -11.22 -9.31
N ASP A 210 -8.01 -10.78 -8.18
CA ASP A 210 -8.71 -10.61 -6.91
C ASP A 210 -9.36 -9.22 -6.78
N ASN A 211 -9.24 -8.34 -7.79
CA ASN A 211 -9.74 -6.96 -7.76
C ASN A 211 -11.26 -6.86 -7.54
N LEU A 212 -12.05 -7.69 -8.22
CA LEU A 212 -13.50 -7.67 -8.17
C LEU A 212 -13.98 -7.94 -6.74
N MET A 213 -13.58 -9.07 -6.17
CA MET A 213 -14.01 -9.45 -4.83
C MET A 213 -13.49 -8.48 -3.77
N ASN A 214 -12.22 -8.08 -3.84
CA ASN A 214 -11.66 -7.11 -2.90
C ASN A 214 -12.44 -5.79 -2.92
N LEU A 215 -12.71 -5.23 -4.11
CA LEU A 215 -13.41 -3.95 -4.25
C LEU A 215 -14.88 -4.05 -3.84
N VAL A 216 -15.57 -5.15 -4.16
CA VAL A 216 -16.95 -5.40 -3.75
C VAL A 216 -17.06 -5.52 -2.23
N CYS A 217 -16.19 -6.33 -1.61
CA CYS A 217 -16.16 -6.46 -0.16
C CYS A 217 -15.80 -5.13 0.53
N ALA A 218 -14.82 -4.39 0.01
CA ALA A 218 -14.43 -3.09 0.56
C ALA A 218 -15.56 -2.06 0.45
N THR A 219 -16.26 -2.03 -0.68
CA THR A 219 -17.42 -1.15 -0.89
C THR A 219 -18.58 -1.54 0.03
N ASN A 220 -18.82 -2.84 0.22
CA ASN A 220 -19.81 -3.34 1.17
C ASN A 220 -19.48 -2.92 2.60
N ALA A 221 -18.21 -3.03 3.00
CA ALA A 221 -17.76 -2.57 4.31
C ALA A 221 -17.93 -1.04 4.46
N ALA A 222 -17.51 -0.25 3.47
CA ALA A 222 -17.66 1.20 3.48
C ALA A 222 -19.13 1.65 3.52
N ALA A 223 -20.03 0.89 2.90
CA ALA A 223 -21.46 1.17 2.85
C ALA A 223 -22.20 0.76 4.13
N HIS A 224 -21.91 -0.44 4.66
CA HIS A 224 -22.81 -1.14 5.59
C HIS A 224 -22.15 -1.62 6.89
N SER A 225 -20.82 -1.64 6.99
CA SER A 225 -20.14 -2.01 8.25
C SER A 225 -20.28 -0.91 9.29
N ASP A 226 -20.42 -1.29 10.56
CA ASP A 226 -20.43 -0.36 11.70
C ASP A 226 -19.03 0.18 12.02
N VAL A 227 -17.95 -0.43 11.50
CA VAL A 227 -16.57 -0.07 11.81
C VAL A 227 -16.21 1.29 11.22
N ALA A 228 -16.35 2.36 12.01
CA ALA A 228 -15.97 3.72 11.66
C ALA A 228 -14.51 4.00 12.01
N GLU A 229 -13.61 3.21 11.42
CA GLU A 229 -12.15 3.32 11.57
C GLU A 229 -11.46 3.12 10.22
N VAL A 230 -10.17 3.44 10.16
CA VAL A 230 -9.36 3.10 8.99
C VAL A 230 -9.09 1.59 9.01
N SER A 231 -9.45 0.91 7.92
CA SER A 231 -9.32 -0.53 7.79
C SER A 231 -8.68 -0.92 6.46
N VAL A 232 -8.10 -2.11 6.38
CA VAL A 232 -7.66 -2.74 5.12
C VAL A 232 -8.59 -3.90 4.80
N CYS A 233 -9.14 -3.94 3.58
CA CYS A 233 -9.97 -5.04 3.10
C CYS A 233 -9.24 -5.83 2.01
N MET A 234 -8.88 -7.07 2.30
CA MET A 234 -8.21 -7.98 1.36
C MET A 234 -8.73 -9.41 1.57
N HIS A 235 -8.50 -10.29 0.60
CA HIS A 235 -8.85 -11.71 0.72
C HIS A 235 -8.37 -12.33 2.04
N ALA A 236 -9.24 -13.11 2.68
CA ALA A 236 -8.87 -13.85 3.89
C ALA A 236 -8.11 -15.15 3.58
N THR A 237 -8.45 -15.77 2.45
CA THR A 237 -7.88 -17.05 2.00
C THR A 237 -7.44 -16.96 0.53
N SER A 238 -6.87 -18.04 -0.01
CA SER A 238 -6.60 -18.13 -1.46
C SER A 238 -7.86 -18.24 -2.32
N ASN A 239 -9.03 -18.47 -1.73
CA ASN A 239 -10.30 -18.68 -2.42
C ASN A 239 -11.07 -17.37 -2.57
N ASP A 240 -11.99 -17.33 -3.54
CA ASP A 240 -12.94 -16.23 -3.72
C ASP A 240 -14.17 -16.39 -2.79
N ASP A 241 -13.93 -16.50 -1.47
CA ASP A 241 -14.96 -16.74 -0.45
C ASP A 241 -15.35 -15.48 0.35
N TYR A 242 -14.44 -14.99 1.17
CA TYR A 242 -14.61 -13.79 1.98
C TYR A 242 -13.30 -13.00 2.10
N CYS A 243 -13.44 -11.69 2.30
CA CYS A 243 -12.33 -10.82 2.67
C CYS A 243 -12.27 -10.67 4.19
N TYR A 244 -11.10 -10.38 4.73
CA TYR A 244 -10.97 -9.85 6.08
C TYR A 244 -10.97 -8.33 6.06
N LEU A 245 -11.65 -7.73 7.04
CA LEU A 245 -11.55 -6.31 7.35
C LEU A 245 -10.54 -6.14 8.49
N HIS A 246 -9.30 -5.79 8.17
CA HIS A 246 -8.21 -5.63 9.13
C HIS A 246 -8.20 -4.22 9.73
N GLN A 247 -7.78 -4.10 10.99
CA GLN A 247 -7.45 -2.82 11.60
C GLN A 247 -6.24 -2.18 10.92
N GLY A 248 -6.36 -0.92 10.48
CA GLY A 248 -5.41 -0.28 9.57
C GLY A 248 -3.97 -0.15 10.09
N ASN A 249 -3.78 0.01 11.40
CA ASN A 249 -2.47 0.12 12.05
C ASN A 249 -1.98 -1.18 12.73
N LYS A 250 -2.70 -2.30 12.52
CA LYS A 250 -2.34 -3.64 13.00
C LYS A 250 -2.32 -4.64 11.85
N VAL A 251 -2.14 -4.20 10.61
CA VAL A 251 -2.12 -5.04 9.41
C VAL A 251 -0.73 -5.03 8.77
N ARG A 252 -0.30 -6.17 8.22
CA ARG A 252 0.97 -6.28 7.48
C ARG A 252 0.81 -7.16 6.25
N LYS A 253 1.47 -6.81 5.15
CA LYS A 253 1.68 -7.70 4.00
C LYS A 253 2.73 -8.76 4.38
N MET A 254 2.26 -9.96 4.73
CA MET A 254 3.06 -11.10 5.19
C MET A 254 3.52 -12.04 4.07
N HIS A 255 2.95 -11.90 2.86
CA HIS A 255 3.37 -12.67 1.70
C HIS A 255 3.59 -11.78 0.48
N THR A 256 4.55 -12.14 -0.37
CA THR A 256 4.95 -11.37 -1.54
C THR A 256 3.96 -11.45 -2.72
N SER A 257 2.94 -12.29 -2.68
CA SER A 257 2.15 -12.61 -3.91
C SER A 257 0.82 -13.36 -3.73
N ARG A 258 0.58 -13.99 -2.58
CA ARG A 258 -0.71 -14.65 -2.32
C ARG A 258 -1.82 -13.62 -2.17
N ARG A 259 -3.07 -14.01 -2.48
CA ARG A 259 -4.25 -13.15 -2.30
C ARG A 259 -4.47 -12.80 -0.82
N ASP A 260 -4.29 -13.79 0.05
CA ASP A 260 -4.33 -13.68 1.51
C ASP A 260 -3.02 -13.20 2.14
N ALA A 261 -2.30 -12.31 1.44
CA ALA A 261 -1.03 -11.79 1.89
C ALA A 261 -1.15 -10.89 3.12
N PHE A 262 -2.27 -10.20 3.32
CA PHE A 262 -2.45 -9.27 4.44
C PHE A 262 -2.97 -10.00 5.67
N ARG A 263 -2.30 -9.79 6.81
CA ARG A 263 -2.68 -10.40 8.10
C ARG A 263 -2.78 -9.34 9.19
N SER A 264 -3.74 -9.53 10.09
CA SER A 264 -3.80 -8.78 11.34
C SER A 264 -2.72 -9.31 12.29
N ILE A 265 -2.01 -8.41 12.96
CA ILE A 265 -0.84 -8.72 13.80
C ILE A 265 -1.16 -8.31 15.23
N ASN A 266 -1.00 -9.21 16.18
CA ASN A 266 -1.34 -9.03 17.61
C ASN A 266 -2.82 -8.69 17.88
N THR A 267 -3.69 -8.87 16.88
CA THR A 267 -5.15 -8.69 16.99
C THR A 267 -5.88 -9.55 15.96
N LEU A 268 -7.17 -9.78 16.15
CA LEU A 268 -8.03 -10.38 15.14
C LEU A 268 -8.52 -9.32 14.14
N PRO A 269 -8.83 -9.69 12.88
CA PRO A 269 -9.57 -8.80 11.97
C PRO A 269 -10.89 -8.34 12.60
N TYR A 270 -11.42 -7.18 12.19
CA TYR A 270 -12.72 -6.69 12.62
C TYR A 270 -13.86 -7.63 12.21
N ALA A 271 -13.84 -8.09 10.96
CA ALA A 271 -14.92 -8.89 10.39
C ALA A 271 -14.45 -9.75 9.22
N LYS A 272 -15.24 -10.78 8.91
CA LYS A 272 -15.30 -11.43 7.60
C LYS A 272 -16.36 -10.75 6.74
N LEU A 273 -16.02 -10.49 5.49
CA LEU A 273 -16.88 -9.87 4.48
C LEU A 273 -17.16 -10.91 3.40
N TRP A 274 -18.33 -11.54 3.45
CA TRP A 274 -18.69 -12.61 2.53
C TRP A 274 -19.04 -12.05 1.15
N PHE A 275 -18.36 -12.54 0.12
CA PHE A 275 -18.53 -12.01 -1.24
C PHE A 275 -19.87 -12.41 -1.87
N SER A 276 -20.39 -13.59 -1.54
CA SER A 276 -21.59 -14.17 -2.16
C SER A 276 -22.90 -13.50 -1.74
N ASP A 277 -23.05 -13.10 -0.48
CA ASP A 277 -24.29 -12.59 0.10
C ASP A 277 -24.14 -11.22 0.79
N ALA A 278 -22.97 -10.59 0.69
CA ALA A 278 -22.63 -9.32 1.31
C ALA A 278 -22.76 -9.30 2.85
N LYS A 279 -22.75 -10.48 3.51
CA LYS A 279 -22.80 -10.57 4.97
C LYS A 279 -21.51 -10.04 5.61
N VAL A 280 -21.67 -9.19 6.63
CA VAL A 280 -20.59 -8.76 7.53
C VAL A 280 -20.66 -9.59 8.82
N GLU A 281 -19.67 -10.43 9.06
CA GLU A 281 -19.56 -11.28 10.25
C GLU A 281 -18.44 -10.73 11.14
N TYR A 282 -18.81 -9.99 12.18
CA TYR A 282 -17.86 -9.39 13.13
C TYR A 282 -17.17 -10.46 13.98
N LEU A 283 -15.85 -10.37 14.05
CA LEU A 283 -14.99 -11.25 14.86
C LEU A 283 -14.58 -10.60 16.20
N ARG A 284 -14.75 -9.28 16.29
CA ARG A 284 -14.54 -8.48 17.49
C ARG A 284 -15.58 -7.36 17.57
N SER A 285 -15.64 -6.65 18.68
CA SER A 285 -16.64 -5.59 18.92
C SER A 285 -16.05 -4.30 19.49
N ASP A 286 -14.75 -4.28 19.76
CA ASP A 286 -13.98 -3.17 20.30
C ASP A 286 -13.44 -2.28 19.17
N TYR A 287 -14.38 -1.65 18.45
CA TYR A 287 -14.11 -0.65 17.43
C TYR A 287 -15.06 0.54 17.56
N SER A 288 -14.66 1.67 17.01
CA SER A 288 -15.51 2.85 16.89
C SER A 288 -16.67 2.56 15.94
N LYS A 289 -17.88 2.85 16.39
CA LYS A 289 -19.09 2.71 15.57
C LYS A 289 -19.37 3.97 14.75
N ARG A 290 -20.09 3.79 13.64
CA ARG A 290 -20.71 4.89 12.88
C ARG A 290 -21.39 5.87 13.82
N SER A 291 -21.18 7.16 13.58
CA SER A 291 -21.71 8.21 14.46
C SER A 291 -21.87 9.52 13.70
N GLY A 292 -22.64 10.47 14.24
CA GLY A 292 -22.71 11.85 13.71
C GLY A 292 -21.57 12.76 14.20
N ARG A 293 -20.46 12.20 14.69
CA ARG A 293 -19.33 12.99 15.20
C ARG A 293 -18.64 13.74 14.06
N LYS A 294 -18.08 14.90 14.37
CA LYS A 294 -17.23 15.60 13.40
C LYS A 294 -15.86 14.92 13.36
N ILE A 295 -15.43 14.55 12.15
CA ILE A 295 -14.08 14.06 11.91
C ILE A 295 -13.04 15.12 12.31
N ARG A 296 -11.94 14.70 12.91
CA ARG A 296 -10.77 15.56 13.22
C ARG A 296 -9.61 15.11 12.34
N LEU A 297 -9.26 15.95 11.37
CA LEU A 297 -8.07 15.76 10.55
C LEU A 297 -6.84 16.31 11.28
N ASP A 298 -5.82 15.47 11.40
CA ASP A 298 -4.51 15.81 11.98
C ASP A 298 -3.36 15.26 11.11
N ASP A 299 -3.06 15.98 10.02
CA ASP A 299 -2.15 15.54 8.97
C ASP A 299 -0.68 15.93 9.20
N LYS A 300 -0.31 16.42 10.38
CA LYS A 300 1.08 16.82 10.66
C LYS A 300 1.99 15.60 10.74
N MET A 301 3.11 15.66 10.01
CA MET A 301 4.15 14.64 10.04
C MET A 301 5.52 15.25 9.78
N ASN A 302 6.53 14.70 10.45
CA ASN A 302 7.93 14.83 10.11
C ASN A 302 8.40 13.53 9.42
N PRO A 303 8.73 13.56 8.12
CA PRO A 303 9.14 12.37 7.38
C PRO A 303 10.56 11.89 7.70
N ASP A 304 11.38 12.71 8.39
CA ASP A 304 12.79 12.43 8.65
C ASP A 304 12.95 11.44 9.82
N VAL A 305 12.44 10.22 9.64
CA VAL A 305 12.51 9.13 10.63
C VAL A 305 13.05 7.87 9.98
N GLY A 306 14.06 7.27 10.59
CA GLY A 306 14.69 6.04 10.10
C GLY A 306 14.12 4.78 10.74
N LEU A 307 14.06 3.67 10.00
CA LEU A 307 13.82 2.33 10.53
C LEU A 307 15.08 1.48 10.34
N ILE A 308 15.71 1.07 11.44
CA ILE A 308 16.95 0.28 11.43
C ILE A 308 16.65 -1.10 12.00
N GLN A 309 16.83 -2.13 11.17
CA GLN A 309 16.70 -3.51 11.60
C GLN A 309 17.99 -4.00 12.27
N ILE A 310 17.86 -4.46 13.51
CA ILE A 310 18.98 -5.01 14.27
C ILE A 310 19.30 -6.41 13.75
N HIS A 311 20.59 -6.71 13.60
CA HIS A 311 21.08 -8.03 13.23
C HIS A 311 22.44 -8.32 13.89
N PRO A 312 22.86 -9.60 14.00
CA PRO A 312 24.20 -9.93 14.48
C PRO A 312 25.28 -9.21 13.65
N GLY A 313 26.24 -8.58 14.33
CA GLY A 313 27.31 -7.84 13.69
C GLY A 313 26.93 -6.45 13.14
N ILE A 314 25.73 -5.93 13.48
CA ILE A 314 25.40 -4.53 13.18
C ILE A 314 26.45 -3.59 13.77
N LYS A 315 26.92 -2.66 12.94
CA LYS A 315 27.94 -1.69 13.30
C LYS A 315 27.32 -0.54 14.10
N PRO A 316 27.78 -0.23 15.33
CA PRO A 316 27.31 0.93 16.09
C PRO A 316 27.38 2.24 15.30
N GLU A 317 28.35 2.36 14.39
CA GLU A 317 28.54 3.52 13.51
C GLU A 317 27.35 3.76 12.58
N LEU A 318 26.62 2.70 12.17
CA LEU A 318 25.40 2.84 11.37
C LEU A 318 24.30 3.54 12.18
N ILE A 319 24.14 3.13 13.44
CA ILE A 319 23.16 3.73 14.36
C ILE A 319 23.58 5.17 14.67
N GLU A 320 24.85 5.40 15.00
CA GLU A 320 25.39 6.73 15.28
C GLU A 320 25.24 7.68 14.09
N ALA A 321 25.55 7.23 12.87
CA ALA A 321 25.46 8.04 11.67
C ALA A 321 24.02 8.44 11.32
N SER A 322 23.02 7.68 11.77
CA SER A 322 21.61 7.93 11.47
C SER A 322 21.11 9.28 11.98
N LYS A 323 21.68 9.80 13.09
CA LYS A 323 21.33 11.13 13.63
C LYS A 323 21.69 12.31 12.72
N LYS A 324 22.49 12.06 11.67
CA LYS A 324 22.79 13.07 10.63
C LYS A 324 21.67 13.22 9.61
N PHE A 325 20.78 12.23 9.51
CA PHE A 325 19.77 12.14 8.47
C PHE A 325 18.35 12.14 9.03
N PHE A 326 18.17 11.76 10.29
CA PHE A 326 16.86 11.58 10.89
C PHE A 326 16.69 12.35 12.19
N ASP A 327 15.53 12.96 12.34
CA ASP A 327 15.02 13.59 13.56
C ASP A 327 14.49 12.54 14.56
N GLY A 328 14.38 11.26 14.17
CA GLY A 328 13.99 10.15 15.04
C GLY A 328 14.35 8.79 14.44
N VAL A 329 14.51 7.75 15.28
CA VAL A 329 14.90 6.42 14.83
C VAL A 329 14.05 5.34 15.49
N VAL A 330 13.51 4.43 14.68
CA VAL A 330 12.94 3.17 15.14
C VAL A 330 13.97 2.06 14.98
N LEU A 331 14.27 1.35 16.06
CA LEU A 331 15.06 0.13 16.05
C LEU A 331 14.12 -1.07 16.03
N SER A 332 14.17 -1.87 14.97
CA SER A 332 13.53 -3.19 14.94
C SER A 332 14.45 -4.20 15.63
N GLY A 333 14.29 -4.33 16.95
CA GLY A 333 15.11 -5.15 17.83
C GLY A 333 14.71 -6.62 17.86
N THR A 334 15.60 -7.46 18.40
CA THR A 334 15.39 -8.92 18.46
C THR A 334 14.56 -9.32 19.69
N GLY A 335 13.78 -10.39 19.59
CA GLY A 335 12.99 -10.94 20.70
C GLY A 335 12.11 -9.88 21.38
N LEU A 336 12.26 -9.73 22.71
CA LEU A 336 11.49 -8.77 23.53
C LEU A 336 11.93 -7.30 23.38
N GLY A 337 12.78 -6.97 22.40
CA GLY A 337 13.29 -5.61 22.18
C GLY A 337 14.77 -5.45 22.53
N HIS A 338 15.60 -6.39 22.09
CA HIS A 338 17.02 -6.43 22.41
C HIS A 338 17.90 -5.89 21.28
N VAL A 339 19.10 -5.45 21.67
CA VAL A 339 20.22 -5.11 20.80
C VAL A 339 21.51 -5.75 21.32
N PRO A 340 22.58 -5.82 20.52
CA PRO A 340 23.90 -6.21 21.02
C PRO A 340 24.39 -5.26 22.13
N THR A 341 24.62 -5.80 23.33
CA THR A 341 25.09 -5.02 24.49
C THR A 341 26.49 -5.40 24.98
N ASN A 342 27.06 -6.50 24.47
CA ASN A 342 28.38 -7.07 24.82
C ASN A 342 28.76 -7.00 26.32
N PRO A 343 27.93 -7.50 27.24
CA PRO A 343 28.20 -7.37 28.68
C PRO A 343 29.41 -8.18 29.15
N SER A 344 29.83 -9.20 28.38
CA SER A 344 30.98 -10.06 28.69
C SER A 344 32.31 -9.53 28.15
N ASN A 345 32.32 -8.37 27.48
CA ASN A 345 33.49 -7.83 26.77
C ASN A 345 34.11 -8.86 25.81
N GLU A 346 33.26 -9.59 25.09
CA GLU A 346 33.71 -10.52 24.05
C GLU A 346 34.41 -9.73 22.93
N LYS A 347 35.54 -10.23 22.44
CA LYS A 347 36.48 -9.48 21.58
C LYS A 347 35.96 -9.20 20.17
N PHE A 348 35.02 -10.00 19.66
CA PHE A 348 34.43 -9.85 18.33
C PHE A 348 33.06 -9.16 18.37
N ALA A 349 32.44 -9.03 19.55
CA ALA A 349 31.17 -8.36 19.73
C ALA A 349 31.34 -6.87 20.02
N GLN A 350 30.39 -6.06 19.54
CA GLN A 350 30.32 -4.64 19.83
C GLN A 350 28.97 -4.31 20.47
N SER A 351 29.00 -3.43 21.47
CA SER A 351 27.79 -2.89 22.08
C SER A 351 27.30 -1.70 21.26
N VAL A 352 26.01 -1.67 20.93
CA VAL A 352 25.40 -0.52 20.27
C VAL A 352 24.81 0.49 21.27
N VAL A 353 24.77 0.15 22.56
CA VAL A 353 24.20 1.01 23.61
C VAL A 353 24.83 2.41 23.64
N PRO A 354 26.16 2.59 23.47
CA PRO A 354 26.75 3.92 23.39
C PRO A 354 26.23 4.76 22.22
N ALA A 355 26.05 4.16 21.04
CA ALA A 355 25.47 4.85 19.89
C ALA A 355 24.01 5.24 20.14
N VAL A 356 23.23 4.35 20.75
CA VAL A 356 21.84 4.65 21.15
C VAL A 356 21.78 5.83 22.12
N ARG A 357 22.64 5.86 23.15
CA ARG A 357 22.73 6.99 24.09
C ARG A 357 23.09 8.28 23.38
N SER A 358 24.09 8.24 22.51
CA SER A 358 24.51 9.40 21.72
C SER A 358 23.38 10.01 20.88
N LEU A 359 22.49 9.18 20.32
CA LEU A 359 21.27 9.66 19.65
C LEU A 359 20.34 10.39 20.62
N VAL A 360 19.99 9.73 21.72
CA VAL A 360 19.06 10.28 22.72
C VAL A 360 19.60 11.56 23.36
N ASP A 361 20.89 11.59 23.71
CA ASP A 361 21.58 12.75 24.27
C ASP A 361 21.63 13.92 23.28
N SER A 362 21.61 13.64 21.98
CA SER A 362 21.50 14.65 20.91
C SER A 362 20.06 15.11 20.61
N GLY A 363 19.08 14.63 21.37
CA GLY A 363 17.67 14.98 21.19
C GLY A 363 16.94 14.16 20.12
N VAL A 364 17.56 13.10 19.58
CA VAL A 364 16.94 12.20 18.59
C VAL A 364 16.24 11.05 19.33
N PRO A 365 14.90 10.96 19.35
CA PRO A 365 14.19 9.87 20.00
C PRO A 365 14.49 8.54 19.33
N VAL A 366 14.74 7.53 20.18
CA VAL A 366 14.94 6.14 19.77
C VAL A 366 13.77 5.31 20.26
N VAL A 367 13.03 4.71 19.34
CA VAL A 367 11.85 3.87 19.61
C VAL A 367 12.19 2.41 19.30
N MET A 368 11.81 1.49 20.18
CA MET A 368 11.94 0.05 19.95
C MET A 368 10.69 -0.50 19.27
N ALA A 369 10.88 -1.41 18.34
CA ALA A 369 9.84 -2.24 17.74
C ALA A 369 10.31 -3.70 17.61
N PRO A 370 9.39 -4.69 17.64
CA PRO A 370 9.76 -6.10 17.55
C PRO A 370 10.03 -6.54 16.12
N GLN A 371 11.21 -7.12 15.86
CA GLN A 371 11.51 -7.79 14.59
C GLN A 371 10.67 -9.07 14.38
N THR A 372 10.19 -9.69 15.46
CA THR A 372 9.38 -10.93 15.41
C THR A 372 8.00 -10.74 14.80
N ILE A 373 7.60 -9.49 14.53
CA ILE A 373 6.29 -9.08 14.02
C ILE A 373 5.18 -9.27 15.04
N TYR A 374 4.98 -10.50 15.51
CA TYR A 374 4.07 -10.83 16.60
C TYR A 374 4.79 -10.74 17.95
N GLY A 375 4.00 -10.48 18.99
CA GLY A 375 4.44 -10.37 20.37
C GLY A 375 4.56 -8.93 20.86
N ARG A 376 4.69 -8.80 22.17
CA ARG A 376 4.87 -7.56 22.90
C ARG A 376 6.32 -7.41 23.34
N LEU A 377 6.82 -6.18 23.29
CA LEU A 377 8.10 -5.81 23.87
C LEU A 377 8.05 -5.84 25.41
N ASP A 378 9.13 -6.30 26.04
CA ASP A 378 9.31 -6.16 27.48
C ASP A 378 10.79 -5.93 27.78
N LEU A 379 11.13 -4.66 27.99
CA LEU A 379 12.51 -4.23 28.22
C LEU A 379 12.96 -4.49 29.67
N ASN A 380 12.10 -5.02 30.54
CA ASN A 380 12.42 -5.21 31.96
C ASN A 380 12.96 -6.60 32.27
N VAL A 381 12.66 -7.61 31.46
CA VAL A 381 13.03 -9.02 31.72
C VAL A 381 14.55 -9.20 31.70
N TYR A 382 15.21 -8.77 30.62
CA TYR A 382 16.64 -9.01 30.40
C TYR A 382 17.49 -7.76 30.61
N SER A 383 18.75 -7.95 31.01
CA SER A 383 19.71 -6.85 31.22
C SER A 383 19.89 -5.96 29.98
N ALA A 384 19.86 -6.56 28.78
CA ALA A 384 19.95 -5.83 27.51
C ALA A 384 18.82 -4.80 27.36
N GLY A 385 17.57 -5.19 27.63
CA GLY A 385 16.42 -4.27 27.60
C GLY A 385 16.53 -3.18 28.67
N ARG A 386 16.96 -3.53 29.89
CA ARG A 386 17.11 -2.55 30.97
C ARG A 386 18.16 -1.49 30.65
N LEU A 387 19.26 -1.86 29.99
CA LEU A 387 20.27 -0.90 29.52
C LEU A 387 19.72 0.07 28.47
N LEU A 388 18.84 -0.40 27.58
CA LEU A 388 18.16 0.44 26.59
C LEU A 388 17.16 1.40 27.23
N LYS A 389 16.38 0.92 28.20
CA LYS A 389 15.46 1.76 28.97
C LYS A 389 16.21 2.86 29.72
N GLN A 390 17.34 2.53 30.34
CA GLN A 390 18.24 3.51 30.96
C GLN A 390 18.87 4.47 29.94
N ALA A 391 19.09 4.02 28.70
CA ALA A 391 19.56 4.87 27.59
C ALA A 391 18.45 5.76 27.01
N GLY A 392 17.22 5.71 27.53
CA GLY A 392 16.10 6.56 27.12
C GLY A 392 15.28 6.02 25.94
N VAL A 393 15.45 4.75 25.56
CA VAL A 393 14.65 4.11 24.51
C VAL A 393 13.18 4.03 24.90
N ILE A 394 12.31 4.34 23.94
CA ILE A 394 10.84 4.37 24.07
C ILE A 394 10.25 3.06 23.50
N GLY A 395 9.10 2.60 24.01
CA GLY A 395 8.37 1.46 23.45
C GLY A 395 8.28 0.23 24.35
N ASP A 396 8.67 0.34 25.62
CA ASP A 396 8.45 -0.72 26.61
C ASP A 396 6.95 -1.07 26.71
N GLY A 397 6.62 -2.36 26.66
CA GLY A 397 5.23 -2.85 26.67
C GLY A 397 4.47 -2.67 25.35
N ALA A 398 5.08 -2.11 24.31
CA ALA A 398 4.40 -1.92 23.03
C ALA A 398 4.31 -3.22 22.21
N ASP A 399 3.20 -3.39 21.49
CA ASP A 399 2.93 -4.52 20.59
C ASP A 399 2.58 -4.04 19.16
N TRP A 400 3.09 -2.86 18.79
CA TRP A 400 2.98 -2.32 17.44
C TRP A 400 3.87 -3.07 16.45
N LEU A 401 3.57 -2.88 15.17
CA LEU A 401 4.45 -3.23 14.07
C LEU A 401 5.63 -2.25 13.95
N PRO A 402 6.81 -2.67 13.48
CA PRO A 402 7.91 -1.74 13.15
C PRO A 402 7.50 -0.60 12.22
N GLU A 403 6.69 -0.90 11.21
CA GLU A 403 6.16 0.07 10.25
C GLU A 403 5.17 1.03 10.89
N THR A 404 4.34 0.53 11.80
CA THR A 404 3.40 1.37 12.55
C THR A 404 4.13 2.26 13.53
N ALA A 405 5.18 1.78 14.20
CA ALA A 405 6.04 2.59 15.05
C ALA A 405 6.75 3.70 14.27
N LEU A 406 7.23 3.39 13.06
CA LEU A 406 7.84 4.36 12.14
C LEU A 406 6.85 5.47 11.80
N VAL A 407 5.67 5.10 11.30
CA VAL A 407 4.62 6.02 10.92
C VAL A 407 4.13 6.84 12.12
N LYS A 408 3.96 6.22 13.29
CA LYS A 408 3.56 6.91 14.52
C LYS A 408 4.62 7.93 14.94
N LEU A 409 5.91 7.58 14.91
CA LEU A 409 6.99 8.49 15.26
C LEU A 409 7.06 9.68 14.29
N MET A 410 6.86 9.46 12.98
CA MET A 410 6.72 10.55 12.01
C MET A 410 5.58 11.50 12.38
N TRP A 411 4.42 10.97 12.78
CA TRP A 411 3.27 11.77 13.21
C TRP A 411 3.56 12.52 14.51
N VAL A 412 4.13 11.86 15.53
CA VAL A 412 4.48 12.48 16.82
C VAL A 412 5.53 13.60 16.64
N LEU A 413 6.55 13.40 15.82
CA LEU A 413 7.57 14.43 15.54
C LEU A 413 7.03 15.60 14.70
N GLY A 414 5.91 15.40 13.99
CA GLY A 414 5.14 16.50 13.38
C GLY A 414 4.48 17.43 14.41
N HIS A 415 4.36 16.98 15.67
CA HIS A 415 3.69 17.70 16.75
C HIS A 415 4.66 18.31 17.76
N THR A 416 5.76 17.63 18.06
CA THR A 416 6.67 18.03 19.13
C THR A 416 8.08 17.50 18.91
N LYS A 417 9.07 18.29 19.34
CA LYS A 417 10.47 17.87 19.48
C LYS A 417 10.89 17.71 20.95
N ASP A 418 9.98 17.99 21.88
CA ASP A 418 10.18 17.77 23.32
C ASP A 418 10.17 16.27 23.61
N MET A 419 11.30 15.74 24.10
CA MET A 419 11.53 14.31 24.31
C MET A 419 10.53 13.67 25.29
N ASP A 420 10.09 14.41 26.31
CA ASP A 420 9.14 13.89 27.28
C ASP A 420 7.74 13.78 26.67
N LYS A 421 7.34 14.77 25.86
CA LYS A 421 6.10 14.69 25.08
C LYS A 421 6.17 13.62 23.99
N VAL A 422 7.32 13.44 23.33
CA VAL A 422 7.49 12.34 22.36
C VAL A 422 7.27 11.00 23.07
N ARG A 423 7.87 10.80 24.24
CA ARG A 423 7.69 9.58 25.04
C ARG A 423 6.23 9.36 25.44
N GLU A 424 5.56 10.40 25.93
CA GLU A 424 4.15 10.36 26.30
C GLU A 424 3.26 9.98 25.10
N MET A 425 3.41 10.68 23.97
CA MET A 425 2.60 10.42 22.78
C MET A 425 2.88 9.04 22.19
N MET A 426 4.14 8.60 22.14
CA MET A 426 4.46 7.26 21.68
C MET A 426 3.84 6.19 22.58
N SER A 427 3.78 6.38 23.89
CA SER A 427 3.14 5.45 24.83
C SER A 427 1.61 5.58 24.90
N THR A 428 1.01 6.61 24.31
CA THR A 428 -0.44 6.83 24.29
C THR A 428 -1.08 6.04 23.14
N ASN A 429 -2.14 5.29 23.43
CA ASN A 429 -2.91 4.59 22.39
C ASN A 429 -3.85 5.56 21.66
N PHE A 430 -3.57 5.89 20.41
CA PHE A 430 -4.35 6.87 19.64
C PHE A 430 -5.42 6.26 18.74
N ALA A 431 -5.13 5.10 18.16
CA ALA A 431 -5.96 4.48 17.13
C ALA A 431 -6.00 2.94 17.25
N GLY A 432 -5.69 2.40 18.43
CA GLY A 432 -5.67 0.96 18.68
C GLY A 432 -4.34 0.28 18.32
N GLU A 433 -3.29 1.04 18.05
CA GLU A 433 -1.97 0.51 17.71
C GLU A 433 -1.25 -0.14 18.91
N LEU A 434 -1.72 0.12 20.12
CA LEU A 434 -1.28 -0.50 21.36
C LEU A 434 -2.42 -1.32 21.98
N SER A 435 -2.12 -2.55 22.40
CA SER A 435 -3.08 -3.41 23.08
C SER A 435 -2.81 -3.47 24.57
N LYS A 436 -3.86 -3.56 25.40
CA LYS A 436 -3.71 -3.80 26.84
C LYS A 436 -3.15 -5.20 27.11
N ASP A 437 -3.65 -6.21 26.39
CA ASP A 437 -3.24 -7.61 26.45
C ASP A 437 -3.19 -8.19 25.02
N ILE A 438 -2.49 -9.32 24.81
CA ILE A 438 -2.46 -10.03 23.51
C ILE A 438 -3.24 -11.33 23.64
N GLU A 439 -4.24 -11.51 22.77
CA GLU A 439 -5.03 -12.75 22.74
C GLU A 439 -4.23 -13.91 22.12
N PRO A 440 -4.24 -15.12 22.70
CA PRO A 440 -3.57 -16.29 22.11
C PRO A 440 -4.04 -16.61 20.69
N SER A 441 -5.31 -16.33 20.38
CA SER A 441 -5.95 -16.47 19.07
C SER A 441 -5.41 -15.51 18.01
N SER A 442 -4.57 -14.52 18.36
CA SER A 442 -4.06 -13.53 17.41
C SER A 442 -2.76 -13.94 16.70
N PHE A 443 -2.15 -15.08 17.07
CA PHE A 443 -0.89 -15.52 16.48
C PHE A 443 -1.08 -16.42 15.27
N LEU A 444 -0.66 -15.94 14.09
CA LEU A 444 -0.67 -16.65 12.81
C LEU A 444 -2.07 -17.14 12.35
N VAL A 445 -3.10 -16.32 12.57
CA VAL A 445 -4.49 -16.58 12.13
C VAL A 445 -4.88 -15.82 10.87
#